data_AF-A0AAV2Q3K3-F1
#
_entry.id   AF-A0AAV2Q3K3-F1
#
_cell.length_a   1.000
_cell.length_b   1.000
_cell.length_c   1.000
_cell.angle_alpha   90.00
_cell.angle_beta   90.00
_cell.angle_gamma   90.00
#
_symmetry.space_group_name_H-M   'P 1'
#
loop_
_entity.id
_entity.type
_entity.pdbx_description
1 polymer ?
#
loop_
_entity_poly.entity_id
_entity_poly.type
_entity_poly.pdbx_seq_one_letter_code
_entity_poly.pdbx_strand_id
1 'polypeptide(L)'
;MKSAGQKYIIMKRAFSIALVVLFAVYNTGQAFKCYSCQNYDSSWEWWYYDEGCGINQAYEGNIVDCESCDSCGTRVWHDGRMGRTEATGAVDGQCDYGNTWTDCYCKTELCNAGRWW
;
A
#
# COMPACT_ATOMS: atom_id res chain seq x y z
N MET A 1 -10.57 21.12 54.52
CA MET A 1 -10.08 21.98 53.41
C MET A 1 -9.26 21.10 52.46
N LYS A 2 -9.84 20.62 51.34
CA LYS A 2 -9.13 19.77 50.38
C LYS A 2 -8.24 20.67 49.50
N SER A 3 -6.93 20.48 49.67
CA SER A 3 -5.84 21.29 49.13
C SER A 3 -5.90 21.40 47.60
N ALA A 4 -5.75 22.63 47.08
CA ALA A 4 -5.69 22.95 45.66
C ALA A 4 -4.62 22.15 44.88
N GLY A 5 -3.57 21.67 45.57
CA GLY A 5 -2.54 20.81 44.98
C GLY A 5 -3.07 19.44 44.51
N GLN A 6 -4.10 18.89 45.17
CA GLN A 6 -4.67 17.61 44.80
C GLN A 6 -5.49 17.70 43.49
N LYS A 7 -6.12 18.85 43.23
CA LYS A 7 -6.85 19.10 41.98
C LYS A 7 -5.90 19.24 40.78
N TYR A 8 -4.74 19.88 40.99
CA TYR A 8 -3.74 20.08 39.96
C TYR A 8 -3.10 18.76 39.48
N ILE A 9 -2.86 17.82 40.40
CA ILE A 9 -2.33 16.49 40.08
C ILE A 9 -3.34 15.66 39.28
N ILE A 10 -4.63 15.73 39.63
CA ILE A 10 -5.70 15.02 38.92
C ILE A 10 -5.85 15.57 37.49
N MET A 11 -5.81 16.89 37.33
CA MET A 11 -5.96 17.55 36.02
C MET A 11 -4.80 17.24 35.07
N LYS A 12 -3.56 17.17 35.58
CA LYS A 12 -2.39 16.73 34.80
C LYS A 12 -2.50 15.27 34.34
N ARG A 13 -2.95 14.36 35.21
CA ARG A 13 -3.11 12.94 34.87
C ARG A 13 -4.18 12.70 33.80
N ALA A 14 -5.30 13.41 33.88
CA ALA A 14 -6.36 13.33 32.88
C ALA A 14 -5.87 13.78 31.47
N PHE A 15 -5.08 14.85 31.42
CA PHE A 15 -4.52 15.35 30.17
C PHE A 15 -3.50 14.37 29.54
N SER A 16 -2.63 13.76 30.36
CA SER A 16 -1.70 12.75 29.87
C SER A 16 -2.40 11.50 29.33
N ILE A 17 -3.48 11.05 29.98
CA ILE A 17 -4.26 9.90 29.50
C ILE A 17 -4.95 10.22 28.17
N ALA A 18 -5.54 11.41 28.04
CA ALA A 18 -6.18 11.84 26.79
C ALA A 18 -5.20 11.89 25.61
N LEU A 19 -3.96 12.35 25.85
CA LEU A 19 -2.89 12.37 24.84
C LEU A 19 -2.48 10.97 24.38
N VAL A 20 -2.36 10.01 25.30
CA VAL A 20 -2.02 8.62 24.97
C VAL A 20 -3.13 7.96 24.16
N VAL A 21 -4.40 8.21 24.50
CA VAL A 21 -5.55 7.69 23.75
C VAL A 21 -5.60 8.28 22.33
N LEU A 22 -5.38 9.59 22.17
CA LEU A 22 -5.33 10.23 20.85
C LEU A 22 -4.18 9.68 19.97
N PHE A 23 -3.00 9.43 20.55
CA PHE A 23 -1.89 8.80 19.83
C PHE A 23 -2.17 7.34 19.44
N ALA A 24 -2.90 6.59 20.27
CA ALA A 24 -3.28 5.22 19.96
C ALA A 24 -4.28 5.14 18.80
N VAL A 25 -5.22 6.08 18.72
CA VAL A 25 -6.22 6.14 17.62
C VAL A 25 -5.59 6.63 16.31
N TYR A 26 -4.56 7.50 16.36
CA TYR A 26 -3.91 7.98 15.14
C TYR A 26 -3.09 6.90 14.42
N ASN A 27 -2.68 5.84 15.12
CA ASN A 27 -1.90 4.74 14.56
C ASN A 27 -2.77 3.57 14.06
N THR A 28 -4.10 3.67 14.12
CA THR A 28 -4.96 2.62 13.54
C THR A 28 -5.04 2.79 12.02
N GLY A 29 -4.09 2.16 11.33
CA GLY A 29 -4.28 1.52 10.03
C GLY A 29 -4.66 2.41 8.87
N GLN A 30 -3.71 3.16 8.31
CA GLN A 30 -3.80 3.42 6.88
C GLN A 30 -3.52 2.10 6.15
N ALA A 31 -4.52 1.59 5.43
CA ALA A 31 -4.34 0.44 4.55
C ALA A 31 -3.38 0.85 3.43
N PHE A 32 -2.35 0.04 3.21
CA PHE A 32 -1.35 0.28 2.18
C PHE A 32 -2.02 0.17 0.80
N LYS A 33 -1.80 1.15 -0.08
CA LYS A 33 -2.51 1.22 -1.36
C LYS A 33 -1.61 0.91 -2.55
N CYS A 34 -2.13 0.13 -3.48
CA CYS A 34 -1.46 -0.20 -4.75
C CYS A 34 -2.39 -0.03 -5.94
N TYR A 35 -1.83 0.16 -7.13
CA TYR A 35 -2.60 -0.02 -8.36
C TYR A 35 -2.81 -1.51 -8.66
N SER A 36 -4.01 -1.86 -9.10
CA SER A 36 -4.38 -3.23 -9.50
C SER A 36 -5.05 -3.25 -10.87
N CYS A 37 -4.38 -3.81 -11.87
CA CYS A 37 -4.90 -3.88 -13.24
C CYS A 37 -4.17 -4.93 -14.08
N GLN A 38 -4.71 -5.25 -15.26
CA GLN A 38 -4.03 -6.00 -16.32
C GLN A 38 -4.45 -5.53 -17.72
N ASN A 39 -3.53 -5.52 -18.68
CA ASN A 39 -3.82 -5.10 -20.07
C ASN A 39 -4.24 -6.25 -21.00
N TYR A 40 -4.51 -7.41 -20.44
CA TYR A 40 -4.93 -8.59 -21.17
C TYR A 40 -6.12 -9.21 -20.47
N ASP A 41 -7.08 -9.68 -21.25
CA ASP A 41 -8.20 -10.42 -20.71
C ASP A 41 -7.68 -11.79 -20.24
N SER A 42 -7.52 -11.92 -18.93
CA SER A 42 -7.16 -13.17 -18.29
C SER A 42 -8.39 -13.68 -17.58
N SER A 43 -8.62 -14.99 -17.66
CA SER A 43 -9.68 -15.64 -16.89
C SER A 43 -9.44 -15.59 -15.37
N TRP A 44 -8.41 -14.86 -14.90
CA TRP A 44 -8.09 -14.73 -13.49
C TRP A 44 -8.82 -13.50 -12.95
N GLU A 45 -9.84 -13.75 -12.14
CA GLU A 45 -10.78 -12.75 -11.62
C GLU A 45 -10.14 -11.70 -10.69
N TRP A 46 -8.90 -11.93 -10.26
CA TRP A 46 -8.23 -11.10 -9.24
C TRP A 46 -7.72 -9.76 -9.78
N TRP A 47 -7.56 -9.61 -11.10
CA TRP A 47 -7.03 -8.38 -11.71
C TRP A 47 -8.05 -7.74 -12.63
N TYR A 48 -8.34 -6.46 -12.37
CA TYR A 48 -9.22 -5.67 -13.21
C TYR A 48 -8.63 -5.48 -14.60
N TYR A 49 -9.36 -5.89 -15.63
CA TYR A 49 -8.96 -5.60 -17.01
C TYR A 49 -9.04 -4.09 -17.28
N ASP A 50 -7.93 -3.53 -17.72
CA ASP A 50 -7.79 -2.14 -18.13
C ASP A 50 -6.75 -2.08 -19.27
N GLU A 51 -7.19 -1.74 -20.48
CA GLU A 51 -6.33 -1.63 -21.65
C GLU A 51 -5.18 -0.63 -21.43
N GLY A 52 -5.38 0.40 -20.60
CA GLY A 52 -4.37 1.38 -20.22
C GLY A 52 -3.35 0.88 -19.19
N CYS A 53 -3.51 -0.33 -18.66
CA CYS A 53 -2.58 -0.91 -17.70
C CYS A 53 -1.18 -1.07 -18.33
N GLY A 54 -0.17 -0.40 -17.77
CA GLY A 54 1.21 -0.53 -18.24
C GLY A 54 1.61 0.24 -19.51
N ILE A 55 0.66 0.93 -20.13
CA ILE A 55 0.90 1.83 -21.27
C ILE A 55 1.46 3.17 -20.78
N ASN A 56 1.00 3.64 -19.62
CA ASN A 56 1.37 4.94 -19.07
C ASN A 56 2.45 4.85 -17.99
N GLN A 57 3.40 5.78 -18.04
CA GLN A 57 4.43 5.97 -17.00
C GLN A 57 3.85 6.48 -15.66
N ALA A 58 2.62 6.98 -15.69
CA ALA A 58 1.85 7.39 -14.53
C ALA A 58 0.45 6.77 -14.65
N TYR A 59 0.35 5.48 -14.35
CA TYR A 59 -0.98 4.86 -14.27
C TYR A 59 -1.76 5.45 -13.09
N GLU A 60 -2.97 5.94 -13.34
CA GLU A 60 -3.86 6.57 -12.34
C GLU A 60 -5.20 5.83 -12.21
N GLY A 61 -5.26 4.56 -12.65
CA GLY A 61 -6.49 3.79 -12.68
C GLY A 61 -6.83 3.13 -11.35
N ASN A 62 -7.18 1.85 -11.37
CA ASN A 62 -7.77 1.17 -10.22
C ASN A 62 -6.78 1.07 -9.06
N ILE A 63 -7.17 1.63 -7.91
CA ILE A 63 -6.45 1.54 -6.64
C ILE A 63 -7.16 0.53 -5.75
N VAL A 64 -6.41 -0.36 -5.13
CA VAL A 64 -6.90 -1.31 -4.13
C VAL A 64 -6.26 -1.03 -2.78
N ASP A 65 -7.08 -1.09 -1.74
CA ASP A 65 -6.63 -1.06 -0.36
C ASP A 65 -6.15 -2.46 0.01
N CYS A 66 -4.91 -2.55 0.50
CA CYS A 66 -4.31 -3.81 0.85
C CYS A 66 -4.27 -4.00 2.37
N GLU A 67 -5.13 -4.88 2.87
CA GLU A 67 -5.26 -5.12 4.31
C GLU A 67 -4.14 -6.00 4.88
N SER A 68 -3.47 -6.79 4.04
CA SER A 68 -2.51 -7.83 4.47
C SER A 68 -1.19 -7.84 3.70
N CYS A 69 -0.86 -6.73 3.04
CA CYS A 69 0.39 -6.61 2.31
C CYS A 69 1.18 -5.35 2.65
N ASP A 70 2.45 -5.36 2.26
CA ASP A 70 3.45 -4.35 2.58
C ASP A 70 4.25 -3.87 1.35
N SER A 71 3.83 -4.28 0.15
CA SER A 71 4.48 -3.90 -1.11
C SER A 71 3.52 -3.93 -2.30
N CYS A 72 3.84 -3.16 -3.33
CA CYS A 72 3.18 -3.21 -4.63
C CYS A 72 4.09 -3.92 -5.64
N GLY A 73 3.47 -4.61 -6.60
CA GLY A 73 4.14 -5.35 -7.66
C GLY A 73 3.71 -4.88 -9.05
N THR A 74 4.62 -5.06 -10.00
CA THR A 74 4.34 -4.98 -11.45
C THR A 74 4.91 -6.23 -12.12
N ARG A 75 4.08 -6.96 -12.87
CA ARG A 75 4.49 -8.10 -13.69
C ARG A 75 4.48 -7.72 -15.16
N VAL A 76 5.57 -8.01 -15.86
CA VAL A 76 5.68 -7.79 -17.31
C VAL A 76 6.03 -9.10 -17.99
N TRP A 77 5.26 -9.48 -18.99
CA TRP A 77 5.55 -10.64 -19.83
C TRP A 77 6.35 -10.24 -21.07
N HIS A 78 7.12 -11.19 -21.60
CA HIS A 78 7.92 -10.96 -22.81
C HIS A 78 7.08 -10.68 -24.07
N ASP A 79 5.80 -11.04 -24.06
CA ASP A 79 4.85 -10.77 -25.14
C ASP A 79 4.17 -9.39 -25.03
N GLY A 80 4.59 -8.56 -24.07
CA GLY A 80 4.07 -7.20 -23.87
C GLY A 80 2.85 -7.10 -22.95
N ARG A 81 2.35 -8.24 -22.44
CA ARG A 81 1.35 -8.20 -21.36
C ARG A 81 1.95 -7.59 -20.10
N MET A 82 1.14 -6.89 -19.33
CA MET A 82 1.50 -6.32 -18.03
C MET A 82 0.32 -6.45 -17.06
N GLY A 83 0.66 -6.66 -15.78
CA GLY A 83 -0.25 -6.50 -14.66
C GLY A 83 0.39 -5.70 -13.52
N ARG A 84 -0.45 -5.05 -12.72
CA ARG A 84 -0.10 -4.37 -11.47
C ARG A 84 -0.91 -5.00 -10.35
N THR A 85 -0.31 -5.20 -9.18
CA THR A 85 -0.98 -5.86 -8.05
C THR A 85 -0.31 -5.51 -6.73
N GLU A 86 -0.95 -5.86 -5.64
CA GLU A 86 -0.42 -5.96 -4.29
C GLU A 86 0.49 -7.20 -4.09
N ALA A 87 1.47 -7.09 -3.21
CA ALA A 87 2.40 -8.19 -2.89
C ALA A 87 2.82 -8.14 -1.40
N THR A 88 3.10 -9.31 -0.82
CA THR A 88 3.51 -9.42 0.59
C THR A 88 4.91 -10.01 0.69
N GLY A 89 5.77 -9.40 1.52
CA GLY A 89 7.07 -9.94 1.88
C GLY A 89 8.19 -9.69 0.86
N ALA A 90 7.96 -8.84 -0.15
CA ALA A 90 8.99 -8.44 -1.10
C ALA A 90 9.93 -7.38 -0.48
N VAL A 91 11.16 -7.28 -0.99
CA VAL A 91 12.08 -6.17 -0.65
C VAL A 91 11.83 -4.99 -1.59
N ASP A 92 12.00 -3.76 -1.09
CA ASP A 92 11.84 -2.55 -1.91
C ASP A 92 12.88 -2.53 -3.05
N GLY A 93 12.41 -2.38 -4.29
CA GLY A 93 13.26 -2.42 -5.49
C GLY A 93 13.70 -3.83 -5.93
N GLN A 94 13.20 -4.89 -5.29
CA GLN A 94 13.46 -6.26 -5.74
C GLN A 94 12.81 -6.52 -7.09
N CYS A 95 13.52 -7.20 -7.99
CA CYS A 95 12.94 -7.77 -9.20
C CYS A 95 13.28 -9.27 -9.31
N ASP A 96 12.26 -10.08 -9.60
CA ASP A 96 12.35 -11.51 -9.83
C ASP A 96 12.14 -11.80 -11.33
N TYR A 97 13.00 -12.65 -11.89
CA TYR A 97 13.01 -12.95 -13.32
C TYR A 97 12.57 -14.40 -13.58
N GLY A 98 11.43 -14.55 -14.22
CA GLY A 98 10.95 -15.82 -14.76
C GLY A 98 11.34 -16.03 -16.21
N ASN A 99 11.10 -17.23 -16.75
CA ASN A 99 11.39 -17.55 -18.15
C ASN A 99 10.60 -16.71 -19.17
N THR A 100 9.41 -16.22 -18.77
CA THR A 100 8.48 -15.51 -19.65
C THR A 100 7.99 -14.19 -19.07
N TRP A 101 8.47 -13.81 -17.89
CA TRP A 101 7.99 -12.64 -17.16
C TRP A 101 9.07 -12.06 -16.23
N THR A 102 8.89 -10.80 -15.84
CA THR A 102 9.66 -10.10 -14.81
C THR A 102 8.69 -9.46 -13.82
N ASP A 103 8.88 -9.73 -12.53
CA ASP A 103 8.17 -9.06 -11.44
C ASP A 103 9.10 -8.05 -10.78
N CYS A 104 8.62 -6.85 -10.51
CA CYS A 104 9.34 -5.86 -9.71
C CYS A 104 8.43 -5.32 -8.60
N TYR A 105 9.02 -5.08 -7.43
CA TYR A 105 8.32 -4.71 -6.21
C TYR A 105 8.81 -3.41 -5.60
N CYS A 106 7.94 -2.71 -4.89
CA CYS A 106 8.26 -1.47 -4.18
C CYS A 106 7.38 -1.28 -2.93
N LYS A 107 7.85 -0.53 -1.93
CA LYS A 107 7.22 -0.39 -0.60
C LYS A 107 6.58 0.97 -0.30
N THR A 108 6.53 1.88 -1.27
CA THR A 108 5.83 3.15 -1.10
C THR A 108 4.40 3.05 -1.65
N GLU A 109 3.47 3.81 -1.07
CA GLU A 109 2.08 3.78 -1.57
C GLU A 109 2.03 4.15 -3.05
N LEU A 110 1.26 3.40 -3.83
CA LEU A 110 1.04 3.63 -5.26
C LEU A 110 2.32 3.66 -6.10
N CYS A 111 3.42 3.08 -5.59
CA CYS A 111 4.71 3.10 -6.26
C CYS A 111 4.71 2.32 -7.57
N ASN A 112 3.82 1.36 -7.72
CA ASN A 112 3.62 0.62 -8.96
C ASN A 112 2.84 1.43 -10.02
N ALA A 113 3.02 2.76 -10.10
CA ALA A 113 2.44 3.62 -11.14
C ALA A 113 3.25 3.59 -12.45
N GLY A 114 4.57 3.46 -12.35
CA GLY A 114 5.51 3.61 -13.47
C GLY A 114 6.04 2.31 -14.06
N ARG A 115 6.95 2.45 -15.04
CA ARG A 115 7.85 1.38 -15.48
C ARG A 115 9.16 1.52 -14.70
N TRP A 116 9.54 0.48 -13.98
CA TRP A 116 10.74 0.46 -13.12
C TRP A 116 11.95 -0.19 -13.81
N TRP A 117 11.98 -0.25 -15.15
CA TRP A 117 13.01 -0.92 -15.95
C TRP A 117 13.36 -0.14 -17.21
#